data_AF-A0A7S0A560-F1
#
_entry.id   AF-A0A7S0A560-F1
#
_cell.length_a   1.000
_cell.length_b   1.000
_cell.length_c   1.000
_cell.angle_alpha   90.00
_cell.angle_beta   90.00
_cell.angle_gamma   90.00
#
_symmetry.space_group_name_H-M   'P 1'
#
loop_
_entity.id
_entity.type
_entity.pdbx_description
1 polymer ?
#
loop_
_entity_poly.entity_id
_entity_poly.type
_entity_poly.pdbx_seq_one_letter_code
_entity_poly.pdbx_strand_id
1 'polypeptide(L)'
;PLQTKGVTVSAGGVFEAFGTRYAPTWTRLAASAAPGAVELELQDEVDWQPGQEVVVVTTAWTDEPNNHQNEVRALLAVSGRRVILDRALDHGHYGGPEYAAEVASLSRSVTLQGDEQSEATRYGGHVICKRGSQCRLGGVAAFRMGQENGM
;
A
#
# COMPACT_ATOMS: atom_id res chain seq x y z
N PRO A 1 9.32 -32.51 5.69
CA PRO A 1 8.09 -31.85 6.21
C PRO A 1 7.70 -30.69 5.30
N LEU A 2 6.43 -30.63 4.86
CA LEU A 2 5.90 -29.42 4.21
C LEU A 2 5.93 -28.31 5.26
N GLN A 3 6.85 -27.36 5.11
CA GLN A 3 7.06 -26.29 6.07
C GLN A 3 5.90 -25.30 5.95
N THR A 4 4.82 -25.44 6.69
CA THR A 4 3.76 -24.40 6.68
C THR A 4 4.14 -23.28 7.64
N LYS A 5 4.15 -22.05 7.14
CA LYS A 5 4.34 -20.83 7.93
C LYS A 5 3.03 -20.05 7.94
N GLY A 6 2.52 -19.64 9.11
CA GLY A 6 1.39 -18.73 9.20
C GLY A 6 0.28 -19.15 10.18
N VAL A 7 -0.92 -18.59 9.97
CA VAL A 7 -2.09 -18.75 10.85
C VAL A 7 -2.97 -19.88 10.32
N THR A 8 -3.19 -20.91 11.13
CA THR A 8 -4.13 -21.99 10.81
C THR A 8 -5.32 -21.96 11.76
N VAL A 9 -6.52 -21.83 11.19
CA VAL A 9 -7.79 -21.87 11.93
C VAL A 9 -8.39 -23.25 11.75
N SER A 10 -8.73 -23.92 12.85
CA SER A 10 -9.20 -25.31 12.83
C SER A 10 -10.21 -25.58 13.94
N ALA A 11 -10.81 -26.78 13.92
CA ALA A 11 -11.74 -27.26 14.95
C ALA A 11 -12.94 -26.32 15.22
N GLY A 12 -13.49 -25.69 14.16
CA GLY A 12 -14.60 -24.75 14.30
C GLY A 12 -14.19 -23.35 14.75
N GLY A 13 -12.89 -23.07 14.77
CA GLY A 13 -12.35 -21.76 15.17
C GLY A 13 -12.77 -20.63 14.23
N VAL A 14 -12.67 -19.41 14.76
CA VAL A 14 -12.99 -18.17 14.06
C VAL A 14 -11.76 -17.26 14.05
N PHE A 15 -11.40 -16.74 12.89
CA PHE A 15 -10.39 -15.71 12.73
C PHE A 15 -10.96 -14.52 11.98
N GLU A 16 -10.85 -13.34 12.58
CA GLU A 16 -11.34 -12.10 11.99
C GLU A 16 -10.27 -11.03 12.09
N ALA A 17 -9.97 -10.38 10.97
CA ALA A 17 -9.12 -9.20 10.95
C ALA A 17 -9.73 -8.14 10.04
N PHE A 18 -10.02 -6.98 10.63
CA PHE A 18 -10.57 -5.83 9.93
C PHE A 18 -9.66 -4.64 10.14
N GLY A 19 -9.00 -4.20 9.07
CA GLY A 19 -8.22 -2.97 9.06
C GLY A 19 -9.12 -1.75 8.90
N THR A 20 -8.60 -0.61 9.35
CA THR A 20 -9.19 0.72 9.16
C THR A 20 -9.34 0.99 7.67
N ARG A 21 -10.50 1.51 7.28
CA ARG A 21 -10.80 1.89 5.89
C ARG A 21 -10.55 3.37 5.71
N TYR A 22 -9.33 3.71 5.32
CA TYR A 22 -8.98 5.08 4.92
C TYR A 22 -9.68 5.43 3.60
N ALA A 23 -10.25 6.63 3.52
CA ALA A 23 -11.03 7.13 2.41
C ALA A 23 -10.67 8.59 2.02
N PRO A 24 -10.63 8.88 0.70
CA PRO A 24 -10.56 7.90 -0.38
C PRO A 24 -9.21 7.16 -0.33
N THR A 25 -9.14 5.94 -0.88
CA THR A 25 -7.86 5.19 -0.90
C THR A 25 -6.85 5.77 -1.89
N TRP A 26 -7.32 6.64 -2.78
CA TRP A 26 -6.52 7.38 -3.75
C TRP A 26 -7.27 8.66 -4.15
N THR A 27 -6.53 9.67 -4.58
CA THR A 27 -7.03 10.90 -5.18
C THR A 27 -6.01 11.37 -6.22
N ARG A 28 -6.10 12.60 -6.70
CA ARG A 28 -5.15 13.19 -7.65
C ARG A 28 -4.56 14.47 -7.09
N LEU A 29 -3.45 14.91 -7.68
CA LEU A 29 -2.92 16.24 -7.43
C LEU A 29 -3.92 17.33 -7.90
N ALA A 30 -4.17 18.31 -7.06
CA ALA A 30 -4.90 19.53 -7.42
C ALA A 30 -3.99 20.59 -8.05
N ALA A 31 -2.67 20.47 -7.88
CA ALA A 31 -1.65 21.30 -8.51
C ALA A 31 -0.38 20.48 -8.76
N SER A 32 0.35 20.82 -9.83
CA SER A 32 1.62 20.15 -10.15
C SER A 32 2.63 20.25 -9.00
N ALA A 33 3.28 19.13 -8.69
CA ALA A 33 4.39 19.07 -7.76
C ALA A 33 5.71 19.09 -8.55
N ALA A 34 6.58 20.06 -8.28
CA ALA A 34 7.89 20.14 -8.92
C ALA A 34 8.89 19.17 -8.25
N PRO A 35 9.99 18.78 -8.94
CA PRO A 35 11.11 18.13 -8.27
C PRO A 35 11.57 18.96 -7.06
N GLY A 36 11.84 18.30 -5.94
CA GLY A 36 12.15 18.95 -4.67
C GLY A 36 10.93 19.28 -3.80
N ALA A 37 9.70 19.08 -4.28
CA ALA A 37 8.49 19.32 -3.48
C ALA A 37 8.39 18.33 -2.31
N VAL A 38 8.04 18.85 -1.13
CA VAL A 38 7.74 18.07 0.09
C VAL A 38 6.27 18.18 0.52
N GLU A 39 5.49 18.99 -0.18
CA GLU A 39 4.08 19.22 0.08
C GLU A 39 3.29 18.90 -1.18
N LEU A 40 2.18 18.18 -1.03
CA LEU A 40 1.24 17.91 -2.11
C LEU A 40 -0.11 18.52 -1.76
N GLU A 41 -0.72 19.16 -2.75
CA GLU A 41 -2.12 19.59 -2.71
C GLU A 41 -2.96 18.59 -3.51
N LEU A 42 -3.97 18.01 -2.87
CA LEU A 42 -4.84 16.96 -3.40
C LEU A 42 -6.21 17.50 -3.83
N GLN A 43 -6.87 16.79 -4.73
CA GLN A 43 -8.22 17.14 -5.20
C GLN A 43 -9.28 16.87 -4.13
N ASP A 44 -9.18 15.73 -3.45
CA ASP A 44 -10.12 15.31 -2.40
C ASP A 44 -9.49 15.42 -1.01
N GLU A 45 -10.33 15.64 0.00
CA GLU A 45 -9.90 15.51 1.40
C GLU A 45 -9.64 14.03 1.72
N VAL A 46 -8.59 13.77 2.50
CA VAL A 46 -8.20 12.41 2.88
C VAL A 46 -8.17 12.26 4.40
N ASP A 47 -8.54 11.08 4.89
CA ASP A 47 -8.42 10.71 6.31
C ASP A 47 -7.11 9.95 6.63
N TRP A 48 -6.14 10.03 5.71
CA TRP A 48 -4.82 9.42 5.87
C TRP A 48 -4.10 9.98 7.09
N GLN A 49 -3.13 9.23 7.60
CA GLN A 49 -2.46 9.50 8.87
C GLN A 49 -0.95 9.66 8.69
N PRO A 50 -0.28 10.47 9.54
CA PRO A 50 1.17 10.48 9.63
C PRO A 50 1.76 9.07 9.82
N GLY A 51 2.89 8.81 9.17
CA GLY A 51 3.56 7.52 9.13
C GLY A 51 3.04 6.56 8.05
N GLN A 52 1.91 6.86 7.40
CA GLN A 52 1.45 6.07 6.24
C GLN A 52 2.27 6.38 5.00
N GLU A 53 2.38 5.37 4.13
CA GLU A 53 2.99 5.50 2.83
C GLU A 53 1.96 5.82 1.76
N VAL A 54 2.33 6.71 0.86
CA VAL A 54 1.61 7.02 -0.37
C VAL A 54 2.53 6.79 -1.57
N VAL A 55 1.94 6.42 -2.70
CA VAL A 55 2.62 6.48 -4.00
C VAL A 55 2.10 7.71 -4.75
N VAL A 56 3.03 8.48 -5.32
CA VAL A 56 2.74 9.48 -6.36
C VAL A 56 3.08 8.84 -7.70
N VAL A 57 2.08 8.70 -8.56
CA VAL A 57 2.23 7.98 -9.83
C VAL A 57 2.86 8.90 -10.88
N THR A 58 3.64 8.30 -11.77
CA THR A 58 4.28 8.99 -12.90
C THR A 58 3.25 9.67 -13.81
N THR A 59 3.60 10.86 -14.30
CA THR A 59 2.93 11.52 -15.43
C THR A 59 3.79 11.50 -16.69
N ALA A 60 4.91 10.78 -16.66
CA ALA A 60 5.76 10.58 -17.82
C ALA A 60 5.15 9.54 -18.77
N TRP A 61 5.49 9.66 -20.06
CA TRP A 61 5.00 8.75 -21.09
C TRP A 61 5.52 7.31 -20.93
N THR A 62 6.71 7.15 -20.36
CA THR A 62 7.35 5.84 -20.14
C THR A 62 7.20 5.43 -18.68
N ASP A 63 6.66 4.22 -18.47
CA ASP A 63 6.57 3.55 -17.18
C ASP A 63 6.95 2.08 -17.35
N GLU A 64 8.19 1.75 -17.03
CA GLU A 64 8.77 0.42 -17.15
C GLU A 64 9.46 0.04 -15.83
N PRO A 65 9.68 -1.26 -15.53
CA PRO A 65 10.22 -1.70 -14.24
C PRO A 65 11.54 -1.04 -13.81
N ASN A 66 12.36 -0.63 -14.78
CA ASN A 66 13.65 0.03 -14.53
C ASN A 66 13.68 1.49 -15.01
N ASN A 67 12.55 2.01 -15.50
CA ASN A 67 12.44 3.35 -16.07
C ASN A 67 11.03 3.89 -15.78
N HIS A 68 10.82 4.25 -14.51
CA HIS A 68 9.58 4.84 -14.02
C HIS A 68 9.88 6.04 -13.13
N GLN A 69 8.88 6.91 -12.96
CA GLN A 69 8.93 8.06 -12.05
C GLN A 69 7.89 7.93 -10.93
N ASN A 70 7.43 6.70 -10.65
CA ASN A 70 6.58 6.43 -9.49
C ASN A 70 7.40 6.56 -8.21
N GLU A 71 6.86 7.29 -7.23
CA GLU A 71 7.57 7.60 -5.99
C GLU A 71 6.75 7.25 -4.77
N VAL A 72 7.28 6.37 -3.92
CA VAL A 72 6.69 6.11 -2.59
C VAL A 72 7.28 7.10 -1.60
N ARG A 73 6.44 7.65 -0.73
CA ARG A 73 6.79 8.62 0.32
C ARG A 73 5.98 8.33 1.58
N ALA A 74 6.57 8.56 2.75
CA ALA A 74 5.83 8.53 4.01
C ALA A 74 5.23 9.91 4.29
N LEU A 75 4.09 9.95 4.96
CA LEU A 75 3.42 11.18 5.35
C LEU A 75 3.94 11.65 6.71
N LEU A 76 4.44 12.88 6.80
CA LEU A 76 4.73 13.54 8.09
C LEU A 76 3.50 14.21 8.68
N ALA A 77 2.63 14.74 7.83
CA ALA A 77 1.42 15.43 8.25
C ALA A 77 0.33 15.33 7.18
N VAL A 78 -0.92 15.37 7.64
CA VAL A 78 -2.12 15.38 6.79
C VAL A 78 -3.07 16.44 7.34
N SER A 79 -3.58 17.31 6.47
CA SER A 79 -4.53 18.37 6.82
C SER A 79 -5.52 18.58 5.67
N GLY A 80 -6.65 17.86 5.71
CA GLY A 80 -7.69 17.92 4.68
C GLY A 80 -7.14 17.45 3.34
N ARG A 81 -6.98 18.38 2.40
CA ARG A 81 -6.45 18.12 1.04
C ARG A 81 -4.93 18.28 0.94
N ARG A 82 -4.23 18.61 2.02
CA ARG A 82 -2.79 18.85 2.00
C ARG A 82 -2.06 17.76 2.76
N VAL A 83 -0.98 17.26 2.17
CA VAL A 83 -0.11 16.27 2.81
C VAL A 83 1.36 16.70 2.74
N ILE A 84 2.11 16.41 3.79
CA ILE A 84 3.54 16.67 3.90
C ILE A 84 4.29 15.35 3.81
N LEU A 85 5.29 15.28 2.95
CA LEU A 85 6.12 14.11 2.68
C LEU A 85 7.36 14.10 3.59
N ASP A 86 7.85 12.90 3.90
CA ASP A 86 9.07 12.68 4.70
C ASP A 86 10.35 13.07 3.97
N ARG A 87 10.32 13.00 2.64
CA ARG A 87 11.43 13.35 1.76
C ARG A 87 10.88 13.99 0.48
N ALA A 88 11.68 14.85 -0.12
CA ALA A 88 11.32 15.55 -1.34
C ALA A 88 11.08 14.58 -2.51
N LEU A 89 10.23 14.97 -3.46
CA LEU A 89 10.06 14.26 -4.73
C LEU A 89 11.30 14.42 -5.60
N ASP A 90 11.70 13.34 -6.26
CA ASP A 90 12.83 13.31 -7.20
C ASP A 90 12.41 13.80 -8.59
N HIS A 91 11.13 13.59 -8.94
CA HIS A 91 10.54 13.93 -10.23
C HIS A 91 9.42 14.96 -10.10
N GLY A 92 9.07 15.54 -11.25
CA GLY A 92 7.91 16.42 -11.36
C GLY A 92 6.66 15.62 -11.69
N HIS A 93 5.57 15.90 -10.99
CA HIS A 93 4.28 15.26 -11.21
C HIS A 93 3.25 16.30 -11.62
N TYR A 94 2.63 16.08 -12.78
CA TYR A 94 1.66 17.02 -13.35
C TYR A 94 0.34 16.97 -12.59
N GLY A 95 -0.24 18.13 -12.31
CA GLY A 95 -1.57 18.29 -11.70
C GLY A 95 -2.32 19.40 -12.41
N GLY A 96 -2.97 19.07 -13.53
CA GLY A 96 -3.68 20.02 -14.38
C GLY A 96 -5.12 19.61 -14.71
N PRO A 97 -5.82 20.41 -15.52
CA PRO A 97 -7.23 20.22 -15.80
C PRO A 97 -7.51 19.03 -16.75
N GLU A 98 -6.59 18.68 -17.64
CA GLU A 98 -6.76 17.56 -18.57
C GLU A 98 -6.49 16.21 -17.90
N TYR A 99 -5.47 16.16 -17.04
CA TYR A 99 -5.09 15.00 -16.24
C TYR A 99 -4.22 15.44 -15.05
N ALA A 100 -4.14 14.58 -14.04
CA ALA A 100 -3.31 14.81 -12.87
C ALA A 100 -2.77 13.48 -12.34
N ALA A 101 -1.56 13.53 -11.78
CA ALA A 101 -0.93 12.39 -11.13
C ALA A 101 -1.83 11.86 -10.03
N GLU A 102 -1.98 10.53 -9.99
CA GLU A 102 -2.67 9.86 -8.91
C GLU A 102 -1.77 9.77 -7.68
N VAL A 103 -2.38 9.98 -6.51
CA VAL A 103 -1.76 9.79 -5.20
C VAL A 103 -2.57 8.75 -4.46
N ALA A 104 -1.96 7.62 -4.13
CA ALA A 104 -2.67 6.48 -3.53
C ALA A 104 -2.03 6.02 -2.22
N SER A 105 -2.86 5.70 -1.22
CA SER A 105 -2.41 5.15 0.06
C SER A 105 -2.03 3.68 -0.07
N LEU A 106 -0.79 3.35 0.30
CA LEU A 106 -0.26 1.99 0.32
C LEU A 106 -0.41 1.31 1.68
N SER A 107 -0.77 2.06 2.73
CA SER A 107 -0.82 1.55 4.10
C SER A 107 -2.16 0.96 4.49
N ARG A 108 -2.12 -0.06 5.36
CA ARG A 108 -3.27 -0.62 6.08
C ARG A 108 -2.91 -0.69 7.56
N SER A 109 -3.91 -0.59 8.44
CA SER A 109 -3.66 -0.64 9.90
C SER A 109 -3.40 -2.04 10.44
N VAL A 110 -3.72 -3.07 9.64
CA VAL A 110 -3.46 -4.47 9.98
C VAL A 110 -2.69 -5.11 8.82
N THR A 111 -1.55 -5.70 9.13
CA THR A 111 -0.71 -6.44 8.19
C THR A 111 -0.54 -7.87 8.65
N LEU A 112 -0.80 -8.82 7.75
CA LEU A 112 -0.43 -10.22 7.92
C LEU A 112 0.86 -10.45 7.14
N GLN A 113 1.91 -10.88 7.83
CA GLN A 113 3.26 -10.88 7.27
C GLN A 113 4.01 -12.20 7.52
N GLY A 114 4.64 -12.71 6.47
CA GLY A 114 5.63 -13.78 6.55
C GLY A 114 6.98 -13.29 7.04
N ASP A 115 7.86 -14.22 7.43
CA ASP A 115 9.21 -13.87 7.87
C ASP A 115 10.10 -13.40 6.72
N GLU A 116 11.27 -12.85 7.05
CA GLU A 116 12.21 -12.31 6.05
C GLU A 116 12.76 -13.37 5.09
N GLN A 117 12.90 -14.62 5.52
CA GLN A 117 13.42 -15.67 4.64
C GLN A 117 12.47 -15.97 3.49
N SER A 118 11.19 -15.62 3.60
CA SER A 118 10.18 -15.84 2.56
C SER A 118 10.53 -15.18 1.22
N GLU A 119 11.28 -14.09 1.22
CA GLU A 119 11.80 -13.43 0.01
C GLU A 119 12.73 -14.38 -0.77
N ALA A 120 13.69 -14.98 -0.05
CA ALA A 120 14.73 -15.84 -0.61
C ALA A 120 14.20 -17.24 -0.91
N THR A 121 13.38 -17.80 -0.02
CA THR A 121 12.85 -19.17 -0.17
C THR A 121 11.63 -19.24 -1.07
N ARG A 122 11.08 -18.08 -1.48
CA ARG A 122 9.84 -17.99 -2.28
C ARG A 122 8.67 -18.73 -1.61
N TYR A 123 8.70 -18.77 -0.28
CA TYR A 123 7.75 -19.47 0.58
C TYR A 123 7.36 -18.59 1.76
N GLY A 124 6.20 -17.95 1.61
CA GLY A 124 5.60 -16.98 2.51
C GLY A 124 4.65 -17.56 3.56
N GLY A 125 4.14 -16.65 4.40
CA GLY A 125 3.09 -16.94 5.35
C GLY A 125 1.75 -17.26 4.67
N HIS A 126 0.92 -18.06 5.32
CA HIS A 126 -0.41 -18.42 4.86
C HIS A 126 -1.46 -18.21 5.96
N VAL A 127 -2.68 -17.81 5.57
CA VAL A 127 -3.86 -17.93 6.42
C VAL A 127 -4.67 -19.12 5.91
N ILE A 128 -4.72 -20.19 6.69
CA ILE A 128 -5.38 -21.43 6.31
C ILE A 128 -6.66 -21.57 7.13
N CYS A 129 -7.81 -21.48 6.45
CA CYS A 129 -9.11 -21.74 7.05
C CYS A 129 -9.52 -23.20 6.82
N LYS A 130 -9.33 -24.08 7.82
CA LYS A 130 -9.70 -25.50 7.66
C LYS A 130 -11.22 -25.67 7.68
N ARG A 131 -11.69 -26.75 7.04
CA ARG A 131 -13.11 -27.13 6.98
C ARG A 131 -13.79 -27.01 8.34
N GLY A 132 -14.95 -26.36 8.37
CA GLY A 132 -15.73 -26.11 9.58
C GLY A 132 -15.34 -24.83 10.34
N SER A 133 -14.22 -24.19 9.99
CA SER A 133 -13.78 -22.92 10.59
C SER A 133 -14.30 -21.72 9.79
N GLN A 134 -14.24 -20.52 10.38
CA GLN A 134 -14.64 -19.27 9.73
C GLN A 134 -13.48 -18.27 9.70
N CYS A 135 -13.22 -17.67 8.55
CA CYS A 135 -12.20 -16.65 8.39
C CYS A 135 -12.79 -15.43 7.66
N ARG A 136 -12.69 -14.24 8.26
CA ARG A 136 -13.16 -12.98 7.66
C ARG A 136 -12.03 -11.95 7.69
N LEU A 137 -11.67 -11.44 6.52
CA LEU A 137 -10.59 -10.48 6.34
C LEU A 137 -11.12 -9.28 5.55
N GLY A 138 -10.84 -8.06 6.00
CA GLY A 138 -11.23 -6.85 5.26
C GLY A 138 -10.29 -5.69 5.57
N GLY A 139 -9.79 -5.00 4.53
CA GLY A 139 -8.86 -3.87 4.73
C GLY A 139 -7.50 -4.28 5.33
N VAL A 140 -7.10 -5.54 5.17
CA VAL A 140 -5.85 -6.10 5.70
C VAL A 140 -4.79 -6.11 4.59
N ALA A 141 -3.56 -5.69 4.90
CA ALA A 141 -2.41 -5.87 4.02
C ALA A 141 -1.80 -7.27 4.19
N ALA A 142 -1.25 -7.81 3.10
CA ALA A 142 -0.51 -9.06 3.09
C ALA A 142 0.90 -8.79 2.55
N PHE A 143 1.93 -9.17 3.30
CA PHE A 143 3.33 -8.96 2.90
C PHE A 143 4.17 -10.23 3.12
N ARG A 144 4.95 -10.66 2.12
CA ARG A 144 5.66 -11.95 2.15
C ARG A 144 4.74 -13.14 2.45
N MET A 145 3.55 -13.11 1.86
CA MET A 145 2.51 -14.15 1.99
C MET A 145 2.40 -14.97 0.70
N GLY A 146 1.88 -16.19 0.79
CA GLY A 146 1.75 -17.10 -0.36
C GLY A 146 3.05 -17.84 -0.68
N GLN A 147 3.08 -18.58 -1.78
CA GLN A 147 4.27 -19.32 -2.23
C GLN A 147 4.37 -19.28 -3.75
N GLU A 148 5.59 -19.25 -4.28
CA GLU A 148 5.82 -19.36 -5.72
C GLU A 148 5.44 -20.77 -6.20
N ASN A 149 4.72 -20.84 -7.31
CA ASN A 149 4.34 -22.10 -7.90
C ASN A 149 5.43 -22.53 -8.89
N GLY A 150 6.27 -23.49 -8.49
CA GLY A 150 7.38 -24.00 -9.30
C GLY A 150 6.96 -25.06 -10.32
N MET A 151 5.90 -24.82 -11.09
CA MET A 151 5.55 -25.67 -12.25
C MET A 151 6.49 -25.41 -13.42
#